data_AF-A0A4P8VGB5-F1
#
_entry.id   AF-A0A4P8VGB5-F1
#
_cell.length_a   1.000
_cell.length_b   1.000
_cell.length_c   1.000
_cell.angle_alpha   90.00
_cell.angle_beta   90.00
_cell.angle_gamma   90.00
#
_symmetry.space_group_name_H-M   'P 1'
#
loop_
_entity.id
_entity.type
_entity.pdbx_description
1 polymer ?
#
loop_
_entity_poly.entity_id
_entity_poly.type
_entity_poly.pdbx_seq_one_letter_code
_entity_poly.pdbx_strand_id
1 'polypeptide(L)'
;NAKETGHTLMVNYEDLNNLKVTDIGTERFLHDGGFDSTGRYFLVAANARNKVAVIDTKENKLIALVDVGATPHPGRGANFVHP
;
A
#
# COMPACT_ATOMS: atom_id res chain seq x y z
N ASN A 1 7.44 -3.64 0.33
CA ASN A 1 6.46 -4.44 -0.45
C ASN A 1 7.18 -5.60 -1.09
N ALA A 2 6.64 -6.81 -0.97
CA ALA A 2 7.09 -8.00 -1.67
C ALA A 2 6.15 -8.23 -2.86
N LYS A 3 6.58 -7.78 -4.04
CA LYS A 3 5.76 -7.60 -5.24
C LYS A 3 5.07 -8.90 -5.69
N GLU A 4 5.83 -9.96 -5.87
CA GLU A 4 5.37 -11.20 -6.49
C GLU A 4 4.40 -11.97 -5.59
N THR A 5 4.65 -11.91 -4.27
CA THR A 5 3.84 -12.57 -3.25
C THR A 5 2.61 -11.75 -2.86
N GLY A 6 2.63 -10.42 -3.08
CA GLY A 6 1.50 -9.54 -2.77
C GLY A 6 1.41 -9.13 -1.31
N HIS A 7 2.57 -8.96 -0.66
CA HIS A 7 2.65 -8.61 0.74
C HIS A 7 3.17 -7.18 0.93
N THR A 8 2.57 -6.45 1.87
CA THR A 8 3.11 -5.17 2.36
C THR A 8 3.64 -5.35 3.76
N LEU A 9 4.90 -4.97 3.97
CA LEU A 9 5.60 -5.12 5.24
C LEU A 9 5.65 -3.77 5.95
N MET A 10 5.05 -3.71 7.14
CA MET A 10 5.24 -2.58 8.06
C MET A 10 6.41 -2.92 8.97
N VAL A 11 7.55 -2.25 8.75
CA VAL A 11 8.80 -2.54 9.46
C VAL A 11 9.01 -1.48 10.52
N ASN A 12 8.97 -1.87 11.80
CA ASN A 12 9.36 -0.98 12.90
C ASN A 12 10.89 -1.02 13.05
N TYR A 13 11.52 0.13 12.81
CA TYR A 13 12.96 0.33 12.84
C TYR A 13 13.49 0.97 14.14
N GLU A 14 12.66 1.10 15.19
CA GLU A 14 13.07 1.64 16.50
C GLU A 14 14.15 0.79 17.18
N ASP A 15 14.13 -0.52 16.96
CA ASP A 15 15.15 -1.46 17.43
C ASP A 15 15.49 -2.48 16.34
N LEU A 16 16.66 -2.32 15.74
CA LEU A 16 17.13 -3.18 14.66
C LEU A 16 17.64 -4.54 15.15
N ASN A 17 17.94 -4.69 16.44
CA ASN A 17 18.33 -5.98 17.02
C ASN A 17 17.11 -6.86 17.32
N ASN A 18 15.96 -6.22 17.62
CA ASN A 18 14.69 -6.88 17.90
C ASN A 18 13.60 -6.45 16.90
N LEU A 19 13.90 -6.64 15.61
CA LEU A 19 13.08 -6.14 14.52
C LEU A 19 11.62 -6.65 14.60
N LYS A 20 10.67 -5.71 14.66
CA LYS A 20 9.24 -6.02 14.59
C LYS A 20 8.72 -5.73 13.19
N VAL A 21 8.10 -6.72 12.57
CA VAL A 21 7.51 -6.61 11.23
C VAL A 21 6.07 -7.09 11.27
N THR A 22 5.15 -6.28 10.76
CA THR A 22 3.79 -6.73 10.44
C THR A 22 3.72 -7.05 8.96
N ASP A 23 3.42 -8.30 8.65
CA ASP A 23 3.21 -8.76 7.29
C ASP A 23 1.71 -8.71 6.94
N ILE A 24 1.36 -7.86 5.97
CA ILE A 24 -0.01 -7.64 5.52
C ILE A 24 -0.18 -8.27 4.14
N GLY A 25 -1.01 -9.30 4.05
CA GLY A 25 -1.50 -9.81 2.77
C GLY A 25 -2.34 -8.75 2.06
N THR A 26 -1.97 -8.40 0.83
CA THR A 26 -2.64 -7.36 0.04
C THR A 26 -3.12 -7.92 -1.30
N GLU A 27 -2.38 -7.71 -2.37
CA GLU A 27 -2.63 -8.30 -3.69
C GLU A 27 -1.30 -8.46 -4.43
N ARG A 28 -1.20 -9.50 -5.27
CA ARG A 28 0.01 -9.79 -6.05
C ARG A 28 0.28 -8.69 -7.08
N PHE A 29 1.56 -8.53 -7.39
CA PHE A 29 2.08 -7.54 -8.34
C PHE A 29 1.93 -6.09 -7.87
N LEU A 30 2.16 -5.86 -6.56
CA LEU A 30 2.35 -4.50 -6.05
C LEU A 30 3.49 -3.80 -6.78
N HIS A 31 3.30 -2.53 -7.13
CA HIS A 31 4.27 -1.76 -7.91
C HIS A 31 4.61 -0.43 -7.24
N ASP A 32 3.80 0.58 -7.47
CA ASP A 32 3.99 1.96 -7.02
C ASP A 32 2.75 2.46 -6.26
N GLY A 33 2.96 3.47 -5.42
CA GLY A 33 1.95 3.95 -4.49
C GLY A 33 2.42 5.16 -3.69
N GLY A 34 1.50 5.76 -2.97
CA GLY A 34 1.77 6.91 -2.11
C GLY A 34 0.78 7.04 -0.98
N PHE A 35 1.07 7.96 -0.07
CA PHE A 35 0.20 8.27 1.03
C PHE A 35 -0.92 9.20 0.60
N ASP A 36 -2.07 9.08 1.26
CA ASP A 36 -3.07 10.13 1.27
C ASP A 36 -2.50 11.43 1.88
N SER A 37 -3.23 12.54 1.76
CA SER A 37 -2.75 13.84 2.27
C SER A 37 -2.55 13.88 3.78
N THR A 38 -3.17 12.97 4.55
CA THR A 38 -2.98 12.90 6.01
C THR A 38 -1.77 12.06 6.42
N GLY A 39 -1.18 11.28 5.50
CA GLY A 39 -0.09 10.34 5.80
C GLY A 39 -0.55 9.06 6.50
N ARG A 40 -1.86 8.87 6.74
CA ARG A 40 -2.40 7.71 7.48
C ARG A 40 -2.66 6.51 6.59
N TYR A 41 -3.05 6.72 5.34
CA TYR A 41 -3.41 5.66 4.43
C TYR A 41 -2.36 5.54 3.34
N PHE A 42 -1.80 4.35 3.16
CA PHE A 42 -0.93 4.05 2.06
C PHE A 42 -1.73 3.36 0.95
N LEU A 43 -1.75 3.98 -0.23
CA LEU A 43 -2.44 3.49 -1.42
C LEU A 43 -1.40 2.96 -2.40
N VAL A 44 -1.49 1.67 -2.75
CA VAL A 44 -0.51 1.01 -3.62
C VAL A 44 -1.19 0.22 -4.73
N ALA A 45 -0.69 0.37 -5.96
CA ALA A 45 -1.21 -0.30 -7.14
C ALA A 45 -0.72 -1.75 -7.21
N ALA A 46 -1.65 -2.69 -7.28
CA ALA A 46 -1.43 -4.05 -7.76
C ALA A 46 -1.68 -4.06 -9.27
N ASN A 47 -0.71 -3.57 -10.03
CA ASN A 47 -0.94 -3.09 -11.39
C ASN A 47 -1.44 -4.19 -12.34
N ALA A 48 -0.81 -5.36 -12.37
CA ALA A 48 -1.20 -6.49 -13.19
C ALA A 48 -2.52 -7.15 -12.75
N ARG A 49 -3.13 -6.67 -11.66
CA ARG A 49 -4.44 -7.09 -11.14
C ARG A 49 -5.51 -6.02 -11.27
N ASN A 50 -5.19 -4.85 -11.81
CA ASN A 50 -6.12 -3.72 -11.95
C ASN A 50 -6.76 -3.30 -10.62
N LYS A 51 -5.97 -3.34 -9.54
CA LYS A 51 -6.44 -3.01 -8.18
C LYS A 51 -5.53 -1.98 -7.50
N VAL A 52 -6.11 -1.23 -6.57
CA VAL A 52 -5.39 -0.41 -5.59
C VAL A 52 -5.68 -0.98 -4.19
N ALA A 53 -4.64 -1.36 -3.47
CA ALA A 53 -4.73 -1.74 -2.06
C ALA A 53 -4.58 -0.49 -1.19
N VAL A 54 -5.46 -0.38 -0.17
CA VAL A 54 -5.43 0.72 0.81
C VAL A 54 -5.12 0.15 2.18
N ILE A 55 -4.04 0.63 2.79
CA ILE A 55 -3.52 0.16 4.07
C ILE A 55 -3.60 1.29 5.08
N ASP A 56 -4.20 1.03 6.26
CA ASP A 56 -4.14 1.96 7.40
C ASP A 56 -2.82 1.76 8.13
N THR A 57 -1.93 2.75 8.08
CA THR A 57 -0.59 2.66 8.67
C THR A 57 -0.59 2.86 10.19
N LYS A 58 -1.67 3.42 10.74
CA LYS A 58 -1.84 3.50 12.20
C LYS A 58 -2.19 2.13 12.79
N GLU A 59 -3.07 1.41 12.09
CA GLU A 59 -3.60 0.13 12.54
C GLU A 59 -2.86 -1.08 11.93
N ASN A 60 -1.89 -0.83 11.05
CA ASN A 60 -1.11 -1.84 10.31
C ASN A 60 -1.98 -2.91 9.64
N LYS A 61 -3.03 -2.50 8.93
CA LYS A 61 -3.99 -3.41 8.31
C LYS A 61 -4.43 -2.98 6.92
N LEU A 62 -4.70 -3.96 6.05
CA LEU A 62 -5.43 -3.75 4.81
C LEU A 62 -6.88 -3.35 5.13
N ILE A 63 -7.35 -2.24 4.55
CA ILE A 63 -8.73 -1.76 4.76
C ILE A 63 -9.58 -1.82 3.50
N ALA A 64 -8.98 -1.83 2.31
CA ALA A 64 -9.71 -1.97 1.06
C ALA A 64 -8.84 -2.52 -0.08
N LEU A 65 -9.49 -3.21 -1.01
CA LEU A 65 -8.98 -3.51 -2.34
C LEU A 65 -9.98 -2.92 -3.34
N VAL A 66 -9.54 -1.92 -4.10
CA VAL A 66 -10.40 -1.15 -5.01
C VAL A 66 -10.09 -1.55 -6.45
N ASP A 67 -11.09 -2.01 -7.19
CA ASP A 67 -10.99 -2.25 -8.63
C ASP A 67 -10.90 -0.94 -9.40
N VAL A 68 -9.95 -0.86 -10.35
CA VAL A 68 -9.69 0.32 -11.18
C VAL A 68 -9.47 -0.09 -12.64
N GLY A 69 -9.13 0.89 -13.48
CA GLY A 69 -8.78 0.66 -14.88
C GLY A 69 -7.56 -0.25 -15.06
N ALA A 70 -7.27 -0.60 -16.32
CA ALA A 70 -6.20 -1.52 -16.66
C ALA A 70 -4.82 -0.97 -16.27
N THR A 71 -4.02 -1.78 -15.57
CA THR A 71 -2.61 -1.50 -15.22
C THR A 71 -2.40 -0.11 -14.59
N PRO A 72 -3.00 0.16 -13.42
CA PRO A 72 -2.82 1.44 -12.74
C PRO A 72 -1.34 1.67 -12.41
N HIS A 73 -0.86 2.89 -12.66
CA HIS A 73 0.54 3.29 -12.44
C HIS A 73 0.61 4.71 -11.87
N PRO A 74 0.23 4.91 -10.59
CA PRO A 74 0.02 6.25 -10.02
C PRO A 74 1.31 7.04 -9.74
N GLY A 75 2.49 6.44 -9.81
CA GLY A 75 3.69 6.97 -9.16
C GLY A 75 3.44 7.05 -7.64
N ARG A 76 3.43 8.26 -7.09
CA ARG A 76 2.98 8.51 -5.70
C ARG A 76 1.51 8.93 -5.61
N GLY A 77 0.81 9.05 -6.73
CA GLY A 77 -0.54 9.58 -6.80
C GLY A 77 -0.60 11.12 -6.72
N ALA A 78 -1.81 11.65 -6.69
CA ALA A 78 -2.11 13.07 -6.54
C ALA A 78 -3.28 13.26 -5.57
N ASN A 79 -3.04 13.97 -4.47
CA ASN A 79 -4.06 14.28 -3.47
C ASN A 79 -4.58 15.70 -3.68
N PHE A 80 -5.90 15.87 -3.77
CA PHE A 80 -6.58 17.16 -3.82
C PHE A 80 -8.01 17.02 -3.29
N VAL A 81 -8.59 18.11 -2.82
CA VAL A 81 -10.01 18.15 -2.45
C VAL A 81 -10.81 18.43 -3.73
N HIS A 82 -11.68 17.51 -4.12
CA HIS A 82 -12.58 17.72 -5.24
C HIS A 82 -13.66 18.77 -4.85
N PRO A 83 -14.02 19.71 -5.74
CA PRO A 83 -15.08 20.70 -5.49
C PRO A 83 -16.46 20.07 -5.30
#